data_AF-A0A7V4E6G9-F1
#
_entry.id   AF-A0A7V4E6G9-F1
#
_cell.length_a   1.000
_cell.length_b   1.000
_cell.length_c   1.000
_cell.angle_alpha   90.00
_cell.angle_beta   90.00
_cell.angle_gamma   90.00
#
_symmetry.space_group_name_H-M   'P 1'
#
loop_
_entity.id
_entity.type
_entity.pdbx_description
1 polymer ?
#
loop_
_entity_poly.entity_id
_entity_poly.type
_entity_poly.pdbx_seq_one_letter_code
_entity_poly.pdbx_strand_id
1 'polypeptide(L)'
;MKEILVRDKCSACGGAGIITHLAWERYWRDCRERWIGVEEWFAQEGYDEPPPEEVPCPECDGQGYVMRWVDIATILREVRHA
;
A
#
# COMPACT_ATOMS: atom_id res chain seq x y z
N MET A 1 -27.25 0.78 -19.01
CA MET A 1 -26.20 1.41 -18.19
C MET A 1 -24.98 1.58 -19.07
N LYS A 2 -24.36 2.77 -19.12
CA LYS A 2 -23.13 2.99 -19.90
C LYS A 2 -21.98 3.11 -18.91
N GLU A 3 -21.06 2.15 -18.95
CA GLU A 3 -19.92 2.10 -18.06
C GLU A 3 -18.64 2.47 -18.81
N ILE A 4 -17.72 3.11 -18.11
CA ILE A 4 -16.36 3.36 -18.59
C ILE A 4 -15.36 2.77 -17.60
N LEU A 5 -14.26 2.25 -18.12
CA LEU A 5 -13.15 1.77 -17.31
C LEU A 5 -12.28 2.97 -16.94
N VAL A 6 -12.14 3.25 -15.64
CA VAL A 6 -11.30 4.34 -15.14
C VAL A 6 -10.12 3.80 -14.36
N ARG A 7 -9.01 4.55 -14.41
CA ARG A 7 -7.86 4.36 -13.56
C ARG A 7 -8.03 5.22 -12.32
N ASP A 8 -8.20 4.59 -11.16
CA ASP A 8 -8.34 5.28 -9.89
C ASP A 8 -7.11 5.08 -9.01
N LYS A 9 -6.80 6.09 -8.19
CA LYS A 9 -5.67 6.04 -7.27
C LYS A 9 -5.92 4.92 -6.25
N CYS A 10 -4.95 4.02 -6.06
CA CYS A 10 -5.10 2.97 -5.06
C CYS A 10 -5.20 3.61 -3.67
N SER A 11 -6.31 3.34 -2.98
CA SER A 11 -6.59 3.91 -1.66
C SER A 11 -5.67 3.33 -0.58
N ALA A 12 -5.32 2.04 -0.68
CA ALA A 12 -4.50 1.35 0.30
C ALA A 12 -3.07 1.92 0.39
N CYS A 13 -2.42 2.15 -0.75
CA CYS A 13 -1.07 2.74 -0.79
C CYS A 13 -1.07 4.24 -1.06
N GLY A 14 -2.23 4.89 -1.11
CA GLY A 14 -2.33 6.30 -1.47
C GLY A 14 -1.60 6.62 -2.79
N GLY A 15 -1.67 5.72 -3.76
CA GLY A 15 -1.04 5.87 -5.08
C GLY A 15 0.45 5.58 -5.18
N ALA A 16 1.12 5.20 -4.09
CA ALA A 16 2.58 4.98 -4.09
C ALA A 16 3.00 3.69 -4.82
N GLY A 17 2.11 2.70 -4.88
CA GLY A 17 2.41 1.36 -5.39
C GLY A 17 3.15 0.47 -4.39
N ILE A 18 3.66 1.03 -3.30
CA ILE A 18 4.38 0.33 -2.24
C ILE A 18 3.73 0.57 -0.88
N ILE A 19 3.94 -0.36 0.05
CA ILE A 19 3.57 -0.25 1.47
C ILE A 19 4.73 -0.73 2.34
N THR A 20 4.73 -0.35 3.61
CA THR A 20 5.70 -0.89 4.58
C THR A 20 5.41 -2.37 4.83
N HIS A 21 6.47 -3.19 4.85
CA HIS A 21 6.36 -4.59 5.19
C HIS A 21 5.91 -4.76 6.65
N LEU A 22 4.93 -5.63 6.90
CA LEU A 22 4.32 -5.83 8.23
C LEU A 22 5.33 -6.10 9.36
N ALA A 23 6.39 -6.85 9.07
CA ALA A 23 7.45 -7.11 10.06
C ALA A 23 8.21 -5.83 10.47
N TRP A 24 8.40 -4.89 9.54
CA TRP A 24 9.00 -3.60 9.84
C TRP A 24 8.06 -2.69 10.64
N GLU A 25 6.76 -2.72 10.36
CA GLU A 25 5.78 -2.01 11.21
C GLU A 25 5.81 -2.53 12.66
N ARG A 26 5.92 -3.85 12.83
CA ARG A 26 6.06 -4.49 14.16
C ARG A 26 7.37 -4.08 14.83
N TYR A 27 8.49 -4.15 14.12
CA TYR A 27 9.79 -3.71 14.62
C TYR A 27 9.72 -2.26 15.11
N TRP A 28 9.20 -1.34 14.28
CA TRP A 28 9.10 0.07 14.66
C TRP A 28 8.16 0.31 15.83
N ARG A 29 7.10 -0.47 15.98
CA ARG A 29 6.21 -0.39 17.15
C ARG A 29 6.88 -0.90 18.42
N ASP A 30 7.57 -2.03 18.35
CA ASP A 30 8.05 -2.77 19.52
C ASP A 30 9.44 -2.29 19.98
N CYS A 31 10.25 -1.74 19.07
CA CYS A 31 11.64 -1.36 19.30
C CYS A 31 11.90 0.15 19.35
N ARG A 32 10.89 0.99 19.07
CA ARG A 32 11.02 2.46 18.98
C ARG A 32 11.80 3.09 20.14
N GLU A 33 11.59 2.57 21.33
CA GLU A 33 12.14 3.12 22.58
C GLU A 33 13.23 2.22 23.20
N ARG A 34 13.40 0.99 22.67
CA ARG A 34 14.22 -0.05 23.28
C ARG A 34 15.59 -0.23 22.64
N TRP A 35 15.83 0.42 21.49
CA TRP A 35 17.13 0.39 20.77
C TRP A 35 17.65 -1.04 20.52
N ILE A 36 16.76 -1.97 20.21
CA ILE A 36 17.15 -3.31 19.75
C ILE A 36 17.65 -3.17 18.31
N GLY A 37 18.76 -3.84 17.96
CA GLY A 37 19.27 -3.84 16.59
C GLY A 37 18.31 -4.54 15.63
N VAL A 38 18.25 -4.06 14.38
CA VAL A 38 17.35 -4.61 13.35
C VAL A 38 17.61 -6.12 13.19
N GLU A 39 18.86 -6.51 12.95
CA GLU A 39 19.25 -7.89 12.69
C GLU A 39 18.91 -8.81 13.88
N GLU A 40 19.14 -8.32 15.11
CA GLU A 40 18.82 -9.08 16.32
C GLU A 40 17.32 -9.32 16.46
N TRP A 41 16.49 -8.29 16.25
CA TRP A 41 15.05 -8.42 16.36
C TRP A 41 14.47 -9.35 15.28
N PHE A 42 14.91 -9.20 14.04
CA PHE A 42 14.45 -10.04 12.93
C PHE A 42 14.86 -11.51 13.10
N ALA A 43 16.08 -11.77 13.59
CA ALA A 43 16.50 -13.13 13.93
C ALA A 43 15.64 -13.76 15.05
N GLN A 44 15.25 -12.99 16.07
CA GLN A 44 14.35 -13.46 17.13
C GLN A 44 12.95 -13.79 16.62
N GLU A 45 12.48 -13.08 15.59
CA GLU A 45 11.20 -13.34 14.92
C GLU A 45 11.27 -14.46 13.87
N GLY A 46 12.43 -15.10 13.70
CA GLY A 46 12.62 -16.26 12.83
C GLY A 46 12.94 -15.92 11.38
N TYR A 47 13.44 -14.71 11.11
CA TYR A 47 13.95 -14.32 9.80
C TYR A 47 15.44 -14.63 9.70
N ASP A 48 15.88 -15.24 8.59
CA ASP A 48 17.31 -15.44 8.29
C ASP A 48 18.01 -14.10 8.01
N GLU A 49 17.31 -13.18 7.34
CA GLU A 49 17.72 -11.79 7.11
C GLU A 49 16.51 -10.85 7.13
N PRO A 50 16.67 -9.56 7.46
CA PRO A 50 15.58 -8.60 7.39
C PRO A 50 14.99 -8.53 5.96
N PRO A 51 13.67 -8.66 5.79
CA PRO A 51 13.03 -8.48 4.49
C PRO A 51 13.15 -7.02 4.04
N PRO A 52 12.85 -6.71 2.76
CA PRO A 52 12.71 -5.33 2.32
C PRO A 52 11.72 -4.54 3.19
N GLU A 53 12.08 -3.31 3.53
CA GLU A 53 11.22 -2.44 4.33
C GLU A 53 9.95 -2.03 3.58
N GLU A 54 10.05 -1.90 2.25
CA GLU A 54 8.94 -1.61 1.36
C GLU A 54 8.65 -2.81 0.46
N VAL A 55 7.38 -3.15 0.32
CA VAL A 55 6.89 -4.20 -0.57
C VAL A 55 5.82 -3.65 -1.51
N PRO A 56 5.62 -4.28 -2.68
CA PRO A 56 4.52 -3.93 -3.56
C PRO A 56 3.18 -3.98 -2.81
N CYS A 57 2.35 -2.96 -3.03
CA CYS A 57 1.01 -2.92 -2.46
C CYS A 57 0.18 -4.07 -3.04
N PRO A 58 -0.38 -4.98 -2.21
CA PRO A 58 -1.09 -6.16 -2.69
C PRO A 58 -2.42 -5.82 -3.40
N GLU A 59 -3.00 -4.66 -3.09
CA GLU A 59 -4.27 -4.21 -3.69
C GLU A 59 -4.10 -3.73 -5.13
N CYS A 60 -2.96 -3.14 -5.46
CA CYS A 60 -2.69 -2.63 -6.80
C CYS A 60 -1.49 -3.31 -7.49
N ASP A 61 -0.96 -4.38 -6.91
CA ASP A 61 0.19 -5.14 -7.42
C ASP A 61 1.34 -4.23 -7.88
N GLY A 62 1.74 -3.29 -7.03
CA GLY A 62 2.83 -2.36 -7.35
C GLY A 62 2.46 -1.18 -8.26
N GLN A 63 1.26 -1.14 -8.85
CA GLN A 63 0.92 -0.16 -9.90
C GLN A 63 0.60 1.24 -9.37
N GLY A 64 0.17 1.36 -8.11
CA GLY A 64 -0.32 2.62 -7.52
C GLY A 64 -1.74 3.01 -7.97
N TYR A 65 -2.38 2.22 -8.82
CA TYR A 65 -3.76 2.44 -9.26
C TYR A 65 -4.53 1.14 -9.39
N VAL A 66 -5.85 1.23 -9.32
CA VAL A 66 -6.77 0.13 -9.60
C VAL A 66 -7.67 0.51 -10.76
N MET A 67 -8.08 -0.48 -11.55
CA MET A 67 -9.04 -0.28 -12.63
C MET A 67 -10.43 -0.59 -12.10
N ARG A 68 -11.39 0.33 -12.29
CA ARG A 68 -12.79 0.10 -11.92
C ARG A 68 -13.75 0.56 -13.01
N TRP A 69 -14.84 -0.17 -13.16
CA TRP A 69 -15.96 0.24 -14.00
C TRP A 69 -16.82 1.25 -13.25
N VAL A 70 -17.15 2.35 -13.90
CA VAL A 70 -17.96 3.43 -13.31
C VAL A 70 -19.05 3.84 -14.29
N ASP A 71 -20.25 4.09 -13.78
CA ASP A 71 -21.32 4.68 -14.57
C ASP A 71 -20.91 6.07 -15.08
N ILE A 72 -21.02 6.27 -16.39
CA ILE A 72 -20.63 7.51 -17.05
C ILE A 72 -21.33 8.75 -16.46
N ALA A 73 -22.56 8.62 -15.97
CA ALA A 73 -23.32 9.70 -15.35
C ALA A 73 -22.71 10.15 -14.01
N THR A 74 -22.01 9.28 -13.29
CA THR A 74 -21.26 9.66 -12.09
C THR A 74 -20.08 10.54 -12.46
N ILE A 75 -19.29 10.14 -13.46
CA ILE A 75 -18.13 10.91 -13.93
C ILE A 75 -18.55 12.27 -14.49
N LEU A 76 -19.63 12.33 -15.28
CA LEU A 76 -20.14 13.58 -15.85
C LEU A 76 -20.64 14.56 -14.78
N ARG A 77 -21.08 14.08 -13.61
CA ARG A 77 -21.44 14.94 -12.47
C ARG A 77 -20.21 15.53 -11.81
N GLU A 78 -19.17 14.73 -11.57
CA GLU A 78 -17.92 15.20 -10.94
C GLU A 78 -17.21 16.26 -11.80
N VAL A 79 -17.11 16.04 -13.11
CA VAL A 79 -16.46 17.00 -14.04
C VAL A 79 -17.21 18.33 -14.14
N ARG A 80 -18.53 18.35 -13.93
CA ARG A 80 -19.31 19.60 -13.93
C ARG A 80 -19.06 20.49 -12.72
N HIS A 81 -18.46 19.95 -11.66
CA HIS A 81 -18.22 20.63 -10.38
C HIS A 81 -16.73 20.82 -10.05
N ALA A 82 -15.83 20.35 -10.92
CA ALA A 82 -14.39 20.57 -10.85
C ALA A 82 -14.00 21.83 -11.65
#